data_AF-A0A382NYD4-F1
#
_entry.id   AF-A0A382NYD4-F1
#
_cell.length_a   1.000
_cell.length_b   1.000
_cell.length_c   1.000
_cell.angle_alpha   90.00
_cell.angle_beta   90.00
_cell.angle_gamma   90.00
#
_symmetry.space_group_name_H-M   'P 1'
#
loop_
_entity.id
_entity.type
_entity.pdbx_description
1 polymer ?
#
loop_
_entity_poly.entity_id
_entity_poly.type
_entity_poly.pdbx_seq_one_letter_code
_entity_poly.pdbx_strand_id
1 'polypeptide(L)'
;GVTLFGTEVLHWVPLTQDLSALKHSAPFMKPEAMPPYMGGTRIGLALRSVYRILANRPEGDRMIILISDGMSGDLSGQADKIAGDLRGADIVLYYIHVANGQPQQEVYEIAARTGGEAFVAGDPAALQTVFERIDSMRPAKFEPETPIPADNFRPFALAGLSLLGLQLLSLLGIRFTPW
;
A
#
# COMPACT_ATOMS: atom_id res chain seq x y z
N GLY A 1 0.87 0.69 2.50
CA GLY A 1 0.96 -0.49 1.62
C GLY A 1 -0.43 -0.92 1.23
N VAL A 2 -0.59 -1.64 0.13
CA VAL A 2 -1.88 -2.11 -0.38
C VAL A 2 -1.83 -3.61 -0.61
N THR A 3 -2.83 -4.32 -0.10
CA THR A 3 -3.00 -5.76 -0.30
C THR A 3 -4.36 -5.99 -0.93
N LEU A 4 -4.35 -6.72 -2.05
CA LEU A 4 -5.56 -7.21 -2.70
C LEU A 4 -5.86 -8.61 -2.20
N PHE A 5 -7.12 -8.94 -2.04
CA PHE A 5 -7.52 -10.27 -1.58
C PHE A 5 -8.74 -10.77 -2.32
N GLY A 6 -8.87 -12.08 -2.35
CA GLY A 6 -10.03 -12.79 -2.83
C GLY A 6 -10.00 -14.21 -2.29
N THR A 7 -9.89 -15.21 -3.16
CA THR A 7 -9.54 -16.59 -2.72
C THR A 7 -8.10 -16.70 -2.23
N GLU A 8 -7.22 -15.84 -2.75
CA GLU A 8 -5.81 -15.72 -2.40
C GLU A 8 -5.49 -14.29 -1.96
N VAL A 9 -4.27 -14.05 -1.50
CA VAL A 9 -3.80 -12.72 -1.07
C VAL A 9 -2.61 -12.28 -1.90
N LEU A 10 -2.67 -11.05 -2.42
CA LEU A 10 -1.62 -10.44 -3.21
C LEU A 10 -1.18 -9.13 -2.55
N HIS A 11 0.07 -9.08 -2.08
CA HIS A 11 0.68 -7.85 -1.56
C HIS A 11 1.11 -6.94 -2.71
N TRP A 12 0.17 -6.14 -3.20
CA TRP A 12 0.32 -5.32 -4.40
C TRP A 12 1.36 -4.21 -4.24
N VAL A 13 1.27 -3.45 -3.15
CA VAL A 13 2.24 -2.41 -2.81
C VAL A 13 2.77 -2.67 -1.41
N PRO A 14 4.10 -2.83 -1.23
CA PRO A 14 4.67 -2.97 0.09
C PRO A 14 4.40 -1.73 0.96
N LEU A 15 4.64 -1.83 2.26
CA LEU A 15 4.64 -0.64 3.12
C LEU A 15 5.74 0.30 2.64
N THR A 16 5.38 1.53 2.28
CA THR A 16 6.27 2.54 1.73
C THR A 16 5.80 3.93 2.12
N GLN A 17 6.73 4.87 2.20
CA GLN A 17 6.46 6.30 2.33
C GLN A 17 6.28 6.99 0.97
N ASP A 18 6.62 6.30 -0.13
CA ASP A 18 6.44 6.83 -1.48
C ASP A 18 4.97 6.76 -1.91
N LEU A 19 4.29 7.91 -1.82
CA LEU A 19 2.91 8.08 -2.28
C LEU A 19 2.78 7.94 -3.80
N SER A 20 3.87 8.13 -4.56
CA SER A 20 3.87 7.97 -6.02
C SER A 20 3.68 6.51 -6.39
N ALA A 21 4.35 5.58 -5.70
CA ALA A 21 4.16 4.15 -5.88
C ALA A 21 2.68 3.75 -5.72
N LEU A 22 2.00 4.27 -4.68
CA LEU A 22 0.57 4.04 -4.45
C LEU A 22 -0.31 4.67 -5.54
N LYS A 23 -0.01 5.90 -5.95
CA LYS A 23 -0.78 6.61 -6.98
C LYS A 23 -0.67 5.91 -8.34
N HIS A 24 0.52 5.45 -8.70
CA HIS A 24 0.76 4.75 -9.95
C HIS A 24 0.32 3.30 -9.95
N SER A 25 0.16 2.67 -8.78
CA SER A 25 -0.34 1.31 -8.65
C SER A 25 -1.87 1.22 -8.81
N ALA A 26 -2.59 2.30 -8.50
CA ALA A 26 -4.05 2.29 -8.43
C ALA A 26 -4.79 1.86 -9.71
N PRO A 27 -4.36 2.26 -10.94
CA PRO A 27 -5.02 1.84 -12.17
C PRO A 27 -5.05 0.32 -12.41
N PHE A 28 -4.15 -0.43 -11.76
CA PHE A 28 -4.01 -1.88 -11.90
C PHE A 28 -4.75 -2.68 -10.82
N MET A 29 -5.38 -2.00 -9.85
CA MET A 29 -6.13 -2.65 -8.76
C MET A 29 -7.59 -2.93 -9.13
N LYS A 30 -7.97 -2.67 -10.39
CA LYS A 30 -9.35 -2.83 -10.81
C LYS A 30 -9.72 -4.33 -10.88
N PRO A 31 -10.96 -4.70 -10.54
CA PRO A 31 -11.42 -6.09 -10.61
C PRO A 31 -11.19 -6.74 -11.98
N GLU A 32 -11.27 -5.98 -13.07
CA GLU A 32 -11.07 -6.50 -14.43
C GLU A 32 -9.61 -6.89 -14.72
N ALA A 33 -8.66 -6.33 -13.96
CA ALA A 33 -7.24 -6.66 -14.05
C ALA A 33 -6.83 -7.78 -13.06
N MET A 34 -7.74 -8.22 -12.19
CA MET A 34 -7.45 -9.23 -11.17
C MET A 34 -7.32 -10.63 -11.79
N PRO A 35 -6.37 -11.45 -11.32
CA PRO A 35 -6.21 -12.81 -11.82
C PRO A 35 -7.48 -13.66 -11.60
N PRO A 36 -7.83 -14.57 -12.53
CA PRO A 36 -9.06 -15.38 -12.44
C PRO A 36 -9.19 -16.20 -11.15
N TYR A 37 -8.06 -16.61 -10.56
CA TYR A 37 -8.04 -17.39 -9.32
C TYR A 37 -8.41 -16.58 -8.06
N MET A 38 -8.52 -15.25 -8.15
CA MET A 38 -8.88 -14.38 -7.01
C MET A 38 -10.39 -14.13 -6.88
N GLY A 39 -11.27 -14.83 -7.60
CA GLY A 39 -12.72 -14.53 -7.65
C GLY A 39 -13.57 -14.85 -6.40
N GLY A 40 -12.97 -15.11 -5.24
CA GLY A 40 -13.67 -15.38 -3.97
C GLY A 40 -13.48 -14.26 -2.95
N THR A 41 -13.96 -14.45 -1.71
CA THR A 41 -13.73 -13.53 -0.58
C THR A 41 -13.20 -14.33 0.62
N ARG A 42 -11.94 -14.08 1.01
CA ARG A 42 -11.29 -14.64 2.21
C ARG A 42 -10.66 -13.55 3.06
N ILE A 43 -11.49 -12.86 3.84
CA ILE A 43 -11.11 -11.80 4.77
C ILE A 43 -10.18 -12.35 5.86
N GLY A 44 -10.46 -13.53 6.42
CA GLY A 44 -9.63 -14.11 7.48
C GLY A 44 -8.19 -14.39 6.99
N LEU A 45 -8.06 -14.93 5.78
CA LEU A 45 -6.76 -15.12 5.12
C LEU A 45 -6.03 -13.79 4.91
N ALA A 46 -6.73 -12.77 4.42
CA ALA A 46 -6.17 -11.43 4.19
C ALA A 46 -5.64 -10.81 5.49
N LEU A 47 -6.45 -10.79 6.55
CA LEU A 47 -6.07 -10.25 7.86
C LEU A 47 -4.85 -10.96 8.43
N ARG A 48 -4.80 -12.30 8.34
CA ARG A 48 -3.64 -13.09 8.80
C ARG A 48 -2.37 -12.81 7.98
N SER A 49 -2.51 -12.60 6.67
CA SER A 49 -1.35 -12.28 5.82
C SER A 49 -0.78 -10.90 6.17
N VAL A 50 -1.65 -9.90 6.31
CA VAL A 50 -1.26 -8.54 6.69
C VAL A 50 -0.71 -8.50 8.12
N TYR A 51 -1.30 -9.25 9.05
CA TYR A 51 -0.79 -9.41 10.42
C TYR A 51 0.67 -9.84 10.42
N ARG A 52 1.08 -10.83 9.62
CA ARG A 52 2.48 -11.26 9.55
C ARG A 52 3.43 -10.16 9.07
N ILE A 53 2.98 -9.28 8.19
CA ILE A 53 3.77 -8.14 7.71
C ILE A 53 3.94 -7.12 8.83
N LEU A 54 2.86 -6.79 9.53
CA LEU A 54 2.82 -5.74 10.57
C LEU A 54 3.42 -6.19 11.90
N ALA A 55 3.27 -7.46 12.29
CA ALA A 55 3.82 -8.02 13.52
C ALA A 55 5.35 -8.02 13.52
N ASN A 56 5.97 -8.21 12.36
CA ASN A 56 7.43 -8.22 12.19
C ASN A 56 8.05 -6.81 12.13
N ARG A 57 7.35 -5.77 12.60
CA ARG A 57 7.84 -4.38 12.57
C ARG A 57 8.05 -3.84 13.98
N PRO A 58 9.23 -3.26 14.27
CA PRO A 58 9.65 -2.94 15.64
C PRO A 58 9.07 -1.65 16.21
N GLU A 59 8.71 -0.64 15.38
CA GLU A 59 8.25 0.66 15.86
C GLU A 59 7.11 1.24 15.01
N GLY A 60 6.20 1.98 15.67
CA GLY A 60 5.11 2.73 15.05
C GLY A 60 3.72 2.18 15.37
N ASP A 61 2.71 3.05 15.30
CA ASP A 61 1.32 2.65 15.46
C ASP A 61 0.88 1.88 14.19
N ARG A 62 0.12 0.80 14.36
CA ARG A 62 -0.24 -0.10 13.25
C ARG A 62 -1.74 -0.10 13.02
N MET A 63 -2.13 0.06 11.76
CA MET A 63 -3.54 0.12 11.36
C MET A 63 -3.77 -0.71 10.10
N ILE A 64 -4.92 -1.36 10.04
CA ILE A 64 -5.46 -2.03 8.86
C ILE A 64 -6.78 -1.34 8.51
N ILE A 65 -6.92 -0.92 7.26
CA ILE A 65 -8.21 -0.47 6.69
C ILE A 65 -8.66 -1.57 5.73
N LEU A 66 -9.67 -2.33 6.14
CA LEU A 66 -10.29 -3.36 5.33
C LEU A 66 -11.45 -2.74 4.55
N ILE A 67 -11.44 -2.91 3.23
CA ILE A 67 -12.52 -2.47 2.35
C ILE A 67 -13.10 -3.73 1.70
N SER A 68 -14.37 -4.03 1.93
CA SER A 68 -15.02 -5.22 1.37
C SER A 68 -16.54 -5.10 1.31
N ASP A 69 -17.13 -5.60 0.24
CA ASP A 69 -18.57 -5.72 0.00
C ASP A 69 -19.13 -7.11 0.39
N GLY A 70 -18.26 -8.11 0.51
CA GLY A 70 -18.62 -9.52 0.59
C GLY A 70 -18.59 -10.16 1.97
N MET A 71 -19.19 -11.34 2.05
CA MET A 71 -19.16 -12.24 3.20
C MET A 71 -18.01 -13.25 3.05
N SER A 72 -17.34 -13.53 4.15
CA SER A 72 -16.20 -14.44 4.22
C SER A 72 -16.50 -15.64 5.10
N GLY A 73 -16.51 -16.83 4.50
CA GLY A 73 -16.75 -18.09 5.22
C GLY A 73 -15.59 -18.54 6.12
N ASP A 74 -14.38 -18.00 5.92
CA ASP A 74 -13.18 -18.37 6.67
C ASP A 74 -13.05 -17.70 8.05
N LEU A 75 -13.99 -16.81 8.40
CA LEU A 75 -14.06 -16.12 9.69
C LEU A 75 -14.83 -16.92 10.75
N SER A 76 -15.70 -17.84 10.33
CA SER A 76 -16.50 -18.66 11.25
C SER A 76 -15.58 -19.46 12.18
N GLY A 77 -15.71 -19.23 13.49
CA GLY A 77 -14.87 -19.85 14.52
C GLY A 77 -13.42 -19.35 14.59
N GLN A 78 -13.02 -18.37 13.78
CA GLN A 78 -11.67 -17.80 13.79
C GLN A 78 -11.62 -16.31 14.15
N ALA A 79 -12.75 -15.61 14.15
CA ALA A 79 -12.84 -14.19 14.43
C ALA A 79 -12.19 -13.81 15.78
N ASP A 80 -12.50 -14.54 16.84
CA ASP A 80 -11.93 -14.32 18.18
C ASP A 80 -10.39 -14.41 18.17
N LYS A 81 -9.85 -15.40 17.47
CA LYS A 81 -8.41 -15.61 17.37
C LYS A 81 -7.75 -14.48 16.59
N ILE A 82 -8.31 -14.09 15.45
CA ILE A 82 -7.79 -13.00 14.62
C ILE A 82 -7.83 -11.69 15.41
N ALA A 83 -8.92 -11.39 16.12
CA ALA A 83 -9.02 -10.22 16.98
C ALA A 83 -7.97 -10.23 18.10
N GLY A 84 -7.73 -11.39 18.71
CA GLY A 84 -6.69 -11.57 19.72
C GLY A 84 -5.28 -11.33 19.18
N ASP A 85 -4.96 -11.90 18.01
CA ASP A 85 -3.67 -11.74 17.35
C ASP A 85 -3.41 -10.26 17.00
N LEU A 86 -4.41 -9.59 16.40
CA LEU A 86 -4.31 -8.17 16.03
C LEU A 86 -4.15 -7.27 17.26
N ARG A 87 -4.97 -7.48 18.30
CA ARG A 87 -4.88 -6.71 19.55
C ARG A 87 -3.54 -6.95 20.26
N GLY A 88 -3.07 -8.20 20.31
CA GLY A 88 -1.79 -8.56 20.94
C GLY A 88 -0.59 -7.91 20.25
N ALA A 89 -0.70 -7.61 18.96
CA ALA A 89 0.29 -6.88 18.19
C ALA A 89 0.00 -5.37 18.10
N ASP A 90 -0.93 -4.81 18.87
CA ASP A 90 -1.28 -3.38 18.83
C ASP A 90 -1.63 -2.91 17.40
N ILE A 91 -2.42 -3.72 16.68
CA ILE A 91 -2.91 -3.43 15.33
C ILE A 91 -4.40 -3.10 15.42
N VAL A 92 -4.75 -1.89 14.99
CA VAL A 92 -6.14 -1.43 14.95
C VAL A 92 -6.77 -1.75 13.59
N LEU A 93 -7.91 -2.44 13.58
CA LEU A 93 -8.67 -2.75 12.36
C LEU A 93 -9.86 -1.80 12.20
N TYR A 94 -9.91 -1.12 11.06
CA TYR A 94 -11.08 -0.42 10.57
C TYR A 94 -11.69 -1.17 9.40
N TYR A 95 -13.02 -1.24 9.36
CA TYR A 95 -13.74 -1.91 8.29
C TYR A 95 -14.65 -0.94 7.54
N ILE A 96 -14.57 -0.93 6.22
CA ILE A 96 -15.43 -0.16 5.33
C ILE A 96 -16.22 -1.16 4.48
N HIS A 97 -17.51 -1.26 4.78
CA HIS A 97 -18.45 -2.13 4.09
C HIS A 97 -18.95 -1.47 2.81
N VAL A 98 -18.67 -2.05 1.64
CA VAL A 98 -19.02 -1.47 0.32
C VAL A 98 -20.19 -2.20 -0.34
N ALA A 99 -21.30 -2.40 0.38
CA ALA A 99 -22.51 -2.96 -0.22
C ALA A 99 -23.78 -2.41 0.44
N ASN A 100 -24.90 -2.58 -0.27
CA ASN A 100 -26.23 -2.39 0.30
C ASN A 100 -26.60 -3.64 1.09
N GLY A 101 -26.35 -3.64 2.40
CA GLY A 101 -26.63 -4.80 3.24
C GLY A 101 -26.16 -4.62 4.67
N GLN A 102 -26.47 -5.62 5.50
CA GLN A 102 -25.86 -5.73 6.82
C GLN A 102 -24.46 -6.34 6.65
N PRO A 103 -23.42 -5.68 7.16
CA PRO A 103 -22.08 -6.22 7.12
C PRO A 103 -21.95 -7.49 7.97
N GLN A 104 -20.93 -8.29 7.66
CA GLN A 104 -20.63 -9.50 8.42
C GLN A 104 -20.29 -9.18 9.88
N GLN A 105 -21.04 -9.77 10.82
CA GLN A 105 -20.90 -9.52 12.26
C GLN A 105 -19.49 -9.86 12.76
N GLU A 106 -18.88 -10.94 12.27
CA GLU A 106 -17.54 -11.34 12.68
C GLU A 106 -16.49 -10.26 12.41
N VAL A 107 -16.60 -9.54 11.29
CA VAL A 107 -15.64 -8.46 10.95
C VAL A 107 -15.84 -7.25 11.85
N TYR A 108 -17.10 -6.93 12.18
CA TYR A 108 -17.45 -5.88 13.13
C TYR A 108 -16.88 -6.16 14.52
N GLU A 109 -17.02 -7.40 15.00
CA GLU A 109 -16.48 -7.81 16.30
C GLU A 109 -14.96 -7.73 16.34
N ILE A 110 -14.27 -8.11 15.26
CA ILE A 110 -12.81 -7.96 15.16
C ILE A 110 -12.44 -6.48 15.24
N ALA A 111 -13.06 -5.62 14.44
CA ALA A 111 -12.79 -4.17 14.43
C ALA A 111 -12.97 -3.56 15.83
N ALA A 112 -14.13 -3.79 16.45
CA ALA A 112 -14.44 -3.30 17.80
C ALA A 112 -13.45 -3.81 18.84
N ARG A 113 -13.05 -5.08 18.77
CA ARG A 113 -12.07 -5.64 19.71
C ARG A 113 -10.68 -5.07 19.53
N THR A 114 -10.28 -4.69 18.32
CA THR A 114 -8.98 -4.05 18.08
C THR A 114 -8.96 -2.56 18.42
N GLY A 115 -10.10 -1.98 18.85
CA GLY A 115 -10.22 -0.55 19.14
C GLY A 115 -10.45 0.31 17.90
N GLY A 116 -10.82 -0.30 16.78
CA GLY A 116 -11.26 0.40 15.58
C GLY A 116 -12.77 0.34 15.41
N GLU A 117 -13.23 0.82 14.25
CA GLU A 117 -14.66 0.96 13.94
C GLU A 117 -14.99 0.40 12.56
N ALA A 118 -16.26 0.12 12.35
CA ALA A 118 -16.76 -0.42 11.11
C ALA A 118 -17.87 0.48 10.54
N PHE A 119 -17.73 0.84 9.27
CA PHE A 119 -18.49 1.88 8.60
C PHE A 119 -19.12 1.36 7.31
N VAL A 120 -20.21 1.97 6.89
CA VAL A 120 -20.81 1.71 5.57
C VAL A 120 -20.27 2.75 4.59
N ALA A 121 -19.88 2.28 3.40
CA ALA A 121 -19.40 3.14 2.33
C ALA A 121 -20.51 4.10 1.89
N GLY A 122 -20.17 5.40 1.82
CA GLY A 122 -21.12 6.45 1.45
C GLY A 122 -21.51 7.39 2.59
N ASP A 123 -21.07 7.12 3.82
CA ASP A 123 -21.15 8.08 4.92
C ASP A 123 -19.88 8.97 4.95
N PRO A 124 -19.97 10.27 4.61
CA PRO A 124 -18.82 11.18 4.64
C PRO A 124 -18.27 11.38 6.06
N ALA A 125 -19.13 11.31 7.08
CA ALA A 125 -18.72 11.49 8.47
C ALA A 125 -17.85 10.30 8.94
N ALA A 126 -18.24 9.09 8.58
CA ALA A 126 -17.46 7.89 8.84
C ALA A 126 -16.04 7.96 8.24
N LEU A 127 -15.93 8.44 7.00
CA LEU A 127 -14.63 8.57 6.34
C LEU A 127 -13.76 9.63 7.03
N GLN A 128 -14.36 10.71 7.51
CA GLN A 128 -13.66 11.73 8.29
C GLN A 128 -13.09 11.17 9.60
N THR A 129 -13.85 10.36 10.34
CA THR A 129 -13.36 9.69 11.56
C THR A 129 -12.12 8.83 11.30
N VAL A 130 -12.09 8.10 10.17
CA VAL A 130 -10.91 7.31 9.77
C VAL A 130 -9.72 8.22 9.51
N PHE A 131 -9.91 9.34 8.81
CA PHE A 131 -8.82 10.29 8.55
C PHE A 131 -8.30 10.96 9.82
N GLU A 132 -9.19 11.40 10.71
CA GLU A 132 -8.80 11.97 12.01
C GLU A 132 -7.99 10.98 12.84
N ARG A 133 -8.34 9.68 12.78
CA ARG A 133 -7.53 8.65 13.41
C ARG A 133 -6.16 8.55 12.77
N ILE A 134 -6.07 8.46 11.45
CA ILE A 134 -4.81 8.36 10.70
C ILE A 134 -3.89 9.54 11.07
N ASP A 135 -4.44 10.75 11.16
CA ASP A 135 -3.68 11.96 11.51
C ASP A 135 -3.15 11.93 12.95
N SER A 136 -3.84 11.24 13.86
CA SER A 136 -3.40 11.06 15.26
C SER A 136 -2.31 10.00 15.46
N MET A 137 -2.05 9.16 14.45
CA MET A 137 -1.11 8.04 14.56
C MET A 137 0.34 8.49 14.47
N ARG A 138 1.20 7.85 15.26
CA ARG A 138 2.66 8.02 15.12
C ARG A 138 3.15 7.27 13.88
N PRO A 139 3.78 7.97 12.91
CA PRO A 139 4.32 7.34 11.73
C PRO A 139 5.35 6.29 12.08
N ALA A 140 5.29 5.14 11.41
CA ALA A 140 6.36 4.14 11.50
C ALA A 140 7.68 4.71 10.94
N LYS A 141 8.77 4.46 11.66
CA LYS A 141 10.12 4.77 11.16
C LYS A 141 10.52 3.68 10.18
N PHE A 142 10.66 4.06 8.91
CA PHE A 142 11.22 3.19 7.89
C PHE A 142 12.70 3.51 7.75
N GLU A 143 13.56 2.60 8.19
CA GLU A 143 14.95 2.62 7.72
C GLU A 143 14.98 1.95 6.34
N PRO A 144 15.39 2.65 5.27
CA PRO A 144 15.60 2.01 3.99
C PRO A 144 16.74 0.99 4.16
N GLU A 145 16.43 -0.30 4.10
CA GLU A 145 17.42 -1.38 4.22
C GLU A 145 18.44 -1.38 3.07
N THR A 146 18.15 -0.67 1.97
CA THR A 146 19.04 -0.56 0.82
C THR A 146 19.31 0.91 0.46
N PRO A 147 20.59 1.29 0.24
CA PRO A 147 20.91 2.56 -0.38
C PRO A 147 20.24 2.61 -1.76
N ILE A 148 19.37 3.61 -1.99
CA ILE A 148 18.85 3.87 -3.32
C ILE A 148 20.05 4.30 -4.17
N PRO A 149 20.43 3.56 -5.23
CA PRO A 149 21.50 3.99 -6.12
C PRO A 149 20.99 5.23 -6.86
N ALA A 150 21.38 6.41 -6.38
CA ALA A 150 21.14 7.65 -7.08
C ALA A 150 22.26 7.81 -8.11
N ASP A 151 22.11 7.17 -9.27
CA ASP A 151 23.08 7.32 -10.35
C ASP A 151 23.05 8.75 -10.89
N ASN A 152 24.00 9.58 -10.45
CA ASN A 152 24.12 10.96 -10.90
C ASN A 152 24.81 11.04 -12.27
N PHE A 153 24.09 10.68 -13.34
CA PHE A 153 24.62 10.72 -14.71
C PHE A 153 24.71 12.14 -15.30
N ARG A 154 24.06 13.14 -14.68
CA ARG A 154 24.02 14.53 -15.17
C ARG A 154 25.40 15.15 -15.46
N PRO A 155 26.41 15.07 -14.58
CA PRO A 155 27.74 15.61 -14.86
C PRO A 155 28.41 14.92 -16.07
N PHE A 156 28.27 13.61 -16.20
CA PHE A 156 28.86 12.84 -17.30
C PHE A 156 28.16 13.14 -18.64
N ALA A 157 26.83 13.27 -18.62
CA ALA A 157 26.05 13.66 -19.79
C ALA A 157 26.43 15.07 -20.27
N LEU A 158 26.56 16.04 -19.36
CA LEU A 158 27.01 17.40 -19.68
C LEU A 158 28.42 17.40 -20.27
N ALA A 159 29.36 16.66 -19.67
CA ALA A 159 30.73 16.55 -20.17
C ALA A 159 30.78 15.96 -21.59
N GLY A 160 30.03 14.89 -21.85
CA GLY A 160 29.91 14.29 -23.18
C GLY A 160 29.30 15.24 -24.20
N LEU A 161 28.27 15.99 -23.82
CA LEU A 161 27.59 16.95 -24.68
C LEU A 161 28.49 18.16 -25.00
N SER A 162 29.31 18.61 -24.03
CA SER A 162 30.34 19.63 -24.26
C SER A 162 31.43 19.17 -25.23
N LEU A 163 31.92 17.94 -25.09
CA LEU A 163 32.92 17.36 -26.01
C LEU A 163 32.38 17.24 -27.43
N LEU A 164 31.15 16.74 -27.59
CA LEU A 164 30.48 16.67 -28.90
C LEU A 164 30.27 18.07 -29.51
N GLY A 165 29.89 19.05 -28.70
CA GLY A 165 29.77 20.44 -29.13
C GLY A 165 31.10 21.03 -29.63
N LEU A 166 32.20 20.82 -28.90
CA LEU A 166 33.54 21.22 -29.31
C LEU A 166 33.97 20.53 -30.61
N GLN A 167 33.68 19.24 -30.75
CA GLN A 167 33.97 18.50 -31.98
C GLN A 167 33.17 19.07 -33.17
N LEU A 168 31.88 19.36 -32.99
CA LEU A 168 31.05 19.96 -34.03
C LEU A 168 31.58 21.33 -34.47
N LEU A 169 31.99 22.18 -33.51
CA LEU A 169 32.61 23.48 -33.79
C LEU A 169 33.93 23.32 -34.55
N SER A 170 34.74 22.32 -34.18
CA SER A 170 35.99 22.02 -34.89
C SER A 170 35.75 21.60 -36.35
N LEU A 171 34.63 20.92 -36.63
CA LEU A 171 34.24 20.49 -37.98
C LEU A 171 33.61 21.61 -38.83
N LEU A 172 32.89 22.56 -38.22
CA LEU A 172 32.13 23.61 -38.93
C LEU A 172 32.93 24.90 -39.20
N GLY A 173 33.98 25.23 -38.44
CA GLY A 173 34.61 26.55 -38.58
C GLY A 173 36.05 26.74 -38.07
N ILE A 174 36.69 25.73 -37.47
CA ILE A 174 38.06 25.87 -36.90
C ILE A 174 39.10 25.07 -37.70
N ARG A 175 38.69 24.38 -38.77
CA ARG A 175 39.66 23.85 -39.74
C ARG A 175 40.28 25.02 -40.50
N PHE A 176 41.44 25.46 -40.04
CA PHE A 176 42.38 26.21 -40.87
C PHE A 176 42.82 25.22 -41.96
N THR A 177 42.19 25.25 -43.14
CA THR A 177 42.68 24.55 -44.32
C THR A 177 43.71 25.47 -44.96
N PRO A 178 45.02 25.17 -44.86
CA PRO A 178 46.02 25.93 -45.58
C PRO A 178 46.05 25.40 -47.01
N TRP A 179 45.29 26.03 -47.87
CA TRP A 179 45.53 26.03 -49.31
C TRP A 179 45.42 27.45 -49.82
#